data_AF-A0A8D9EEA5-F1
#
_entry.id   AF-A0A8D9EEA5-F1
#
_cell.length_a   1.000
_cell.length_b   1.000
_cell.length_c   1.000
_cell.angle_alpha   90.00
_cell.angle_beta   90.00
_cell.angle_gamma   90.00
#
_symmetry.space_group_name_H-M   'P 1'
#
loop_
_entity.id
_entity.type
_entity.pdbx_description
1 polymer ?
#
loop_
_entity_poly.entity_id
_entity_poly.type
_entity_poly.pdbx_seq_one_letter_code
_entity_poly.pdbx_strand_id
1 'polypeptide(L)'
;FYFFKKKYKNDFYFCKPQQIIEFIFLLSKGKMFITTDVGQHQMFAAKYYNFNYKCFITSGGLGTMGFGLPSAIGVKFANKNKKILLITGEGSFQMMMQELSTCKQYKINILIVNLNNQSLGMVKQWQELNYKNRYSHSYINSLPNFKKLLNSYNFYSFSFYKIRNFFKLFKNKYNFLFLKMNKNSIFLDFSNYIIIKKILFLSQKFLIPLIIGTTGLDSLTLNLIFYISKKIPILLSYNMSIGLNILNLIFININFYLKIYNFQSFIIDIHHDQKIDSPSGTSLILFSKIKNFNKKSSLFSVLS
;
A
#
# COMPACT_ATOMS: atom_id res chain seq x y z
N PHE A 1 9.48 -10.03 -13.11
CA PHE A 1 8.76 -11.07 -12.34
C PHE A 1 9.21 -12.48 -12.70
N TYR A 2 9.31 -12.84 -13.99
CA TYR A 2 9.83 -14.14 -14.46
C TYR A 2 11.22 -14.49 -13.87
N PHE A 3 12.18 -13.57 -13.99
CA PHE A 3 13.54 -13.74 -13.45
C PHE A 3 13.59 -13.93 -11.92
N PHE A 4 12.79 -13.17 -11.17
CA PHE A 4 12.69 -13.31 -9.72
C PHE A 4 12.16 -14.70 -9.33
N LYS A 5 11.11 -15.18 -9.99
CA LYS A 5 10.59 -16.54 -9.79
C LYS A 5 11.61 -17.62 -10.15
N LYS A 6 12.42 -17.42 -11.20
CA LYS A 6 13.49 -18.35 -11.60
C LYS A 6 14.61 -18.42 -10.55
N LYS A 7 14.99 -17.28 -9.95
CA LYS A 7 16.02 -17.18 -8.91
C LYS A 7 15.64 -17.86 -7.59
N TYR A 8 14.35 -17.84 -7.22
CA TYR A 8 13.87 -18.36 -5.93
C TYR A 8 12.93 -19.57 -6.05
N LYS A 9 13.07 -20.38 -7.12
CA LYS A 9 12.14 -21.47 -7.50
C LYS A 9 11.67 -22.37 -6.34
N ASN A 10 12.53 -22.62 -5.35
CA ASN A 10 12.26 -23.56 -4.24
C ASN A 10 12.17 -22.88 -2.84
N ASP A 11 12.28 -21.54 -2.77
CA ASP A 11 12.41 -20.77 -1.53
C ASP A 11 11.16 -19.91 -1.25
N PHE A 12 9.97 -20.50 -1.38
CA PHE A 12 8.69 -19.79 -1.16
C PHE A 12 8.06 -20.03 0.22
N TYR A 13 8.70 -20.84 1.07
CA TYR A 13 8.15 -21.24 2.38
C TYR A 13 8.24 -20.13 3.42
N PHE A 14 9.40 -19.50 3.58
CA PHE A 14 9.63 -18.39 4.51
C PHE A 14 10.05 -17.12 3.77
N CYS A 15 9.62 -15.96 4.29
CA CYS A 15 10.06 -14.65 3.80
C CYS A 15 11.55 -14.42 4.10
N LYS A 16 12.43 -14.74 3.14
CA LYS A 16 13.84 -14.34 3.26
C LYS A 16 13.96 -12.81 3.13
N PRO A 17 14.70 -12.12 4.00
CA PRO A 17 14.79 -10.65 3.96
C PRO A 17 15.33 -10.12 2.63
N GLN A 18 16.28 -10.83 2.03
CA GLN A 18 16.88 -10.50 0.73
C GLN A 18 15.83 -10.47 -0.39
N GLN A 19 14.92 -11.46 -0.39
CA GLN A 19 13.85 -11.56 -1.38
C GLN A 19 12.90 -10.36 -1.33
N ILE A 20 12.55 -9.91 -0.12
CA ILE A 20 11.66 -8.77 0.08
C ILE A 20 12.29 -7.51 -0.52
N ILE A 21 13.56 -7.27 -0.22
CA ILE A 21 14.28 -6.07 -0.66
C ILE A 21 14.46 -6.07 -2.19
N GLU A 22 14.93 -7.17 -2.78
CA GLU A 22 15.05 -7.29 -4.24
C GLU A 22 13.70 -7.09 -4.94
N PHE A 23 12.63 -7.62 -4.36
CA PHE A 23 11.31 -7.45 -4.94
C PHE A 23 10.83 -6.01 -4.91
N ILE A 24 11.04 -5.29 -3.80
CA ILE A 24 10.71 -3.86 -3.70
C ILE A 24 11.55 -3.07 -4.70
N PHE A 25 12.83 -3.39 -4.85
CA PHE A 25 13.69 -2.80 -5.88
C PHE A 25 13.09 -2.97 -7.28
N LEU A 26 12.69 -4.19 -7.67
CA LEU A 26 12.08 -4.46 -8.96
C LEU A 26 10.78 -3.67 -9.20
N LEU A 27 9.94 -3.53 -8.18
CA LEU A 27 8.69 -2.77 -8.27
C LEU A 27 8.91 -1.26 -8.36
N SER A 28 9.87 -0.75 -7.60
CA SER A 28 10.19 0.67 -7.53
C SER A 28 11.12 1.13 -8.65
N LYS A 29 11.75 0.18 -9.37
CA LYS A 29 12.78 0.43 -10.39
C LYS A 29 13.93 1.29 -9.85
N GLY A 30 14.28 1.13 -8.57
CA GLY A 30 15.34 1.91 -7.91
C GLY A 30 15.05 3.40 -7.72
N LYS A 31 13.79 3.86 -7.91
CA LYS A 31 13.43 5.29 -7.90
C LYS A 31 13.04 5.86 -6.53
N MET A 32 13.10 5.04 -5.48
CA MET A 32 12.74 5.47 -4.12
C MET A 32 13.97 6.01 -3.39
N PHE A 33 13.75 6.96 -2.49
CA PHE A 33 14.72 7.22 -1.44
C PHE A 33 14.59 6.12 -0.40
N ILE A 34 15.73 5.68 0.10
CA ILE A 34 15.85 4.62 1.08
C ILE A 34 16.47 5.20 2.32
N THR A 35 15.82 4.89 3.43
CA THR A 35 16.36 5.09 4.76
C THR A 35 16.48 3.74 5.42
N THR A 36 17.48 3.57 6.27
CA THR A 36 17.60 2.35 7.06
C THR A 36 17.90 2.68 8.50
N ASP A 37 17.47 1.78 9.37
CA ASP A 37 18.10 1.62 10.67
C ASP A 37 19.42 0.83 10.55
N VAL A 38 19.92 0.31 11.67
CA VAL A 38 21.23 -0.32 11.79
C VAL A 38 21.10 -1.79 12.20
N GLY A 39 21.82 -2.66 11.50
CA GLY A 39 21.84 -4.10 11.74
C GLY A 39 21.87 -4.93 10.45
N GLN A 40 21.48 -6.20 10.50
CA GLN A 40 21.50 -7.06 9.31
C GLN A 40 20.62 -6.53 8.18
N HIS A 41 19.46 -5.94 8.51
CA HIS A 41 18.54 -5.35 7.54
C HIS A 41 19.19 -4.18 6.76
N GLN A 42 20.08 -3.41 7.39
CA GLN A 42 20.86 -2.35 6.75
C GLN A 42 21.78 -2.93 5.67
N MET A 43 22.49 -4.02 6.00
CA MET A 43 23.40 -4.70 5.08
C MET A 43 22.63 -5.36 3.93
N PHE A 44 21.47 -5.95 4.21
CA PHE A 44 20.61 -6.49 3.16
C PHE A 44 20.07 -5.38 2.25
N ALA A 45 19.70 -4.21 2.79
CA ALA A 45 19.27 -3.08 1.98
C ALA A 45 20.39 -2.62 1.03
N ALA A 46 21.60 -2.46 1.56
CA ALA A 46 22.79 -2.09 0.80
C ALA A 46 23.12 -3.09 -0.33
N LYS A 47 23.00 -4.38 -0.05
CA LYS A 47 23.39 -5.45 -1.00
C LYS A 47 22.33 -5.74 -2.06
N TYR A 48 21.05 -5.65 -1.72
CA TYR A 48 19.96 -6.19 -2.55
C TYR A 48 19.05 -5.13 -3.18
N TYR A 49 19.13 -3.87 -2.75
CA TYR A 49 18.45 -2.79 -3.43
C TYR A 49 19.46 -2.01 -4.26
N ASN A 50 19.36 -2.07 -5.59
CA ASN A 50 20.25 -1.29 -6.44
C ASN A 50 19.77 0.17 -6.51
N PHE A 51 20.38 1.04 -5.70
CA PHE A 51 20.03 2.47 -5.59
C PHE A 51 21.06 3.37 -6.23
N ASN A 52 20.65 4.60 -6.53
CA ASN A 52 21.59 5.70 -6.74
C ASN A 52 22.11 6.15 -5.35
N TYR A 53 23.42 6.37 -5.20
CA TYR A 53 24.05 6.71 -3.91
C TYR A 53 23.41 7.94 -3.24
N LYS A 54 22.90 8.91 -4.02
CA LYS A 54 22.20 10.10 -3.49
C LYS A 54 20.84 9.79 -2.83
N CYS A 55 20.34 8.57 -3.00
CA CYS A 55 19.04 8.14 -2.52
C CYS A 55 19.12 7.14 -1.36
N PHE A 56 20.32 6.87 -0.81
CA PHE A 56 20.51 5.93 0.30
C PHE A 56 21.02 6.66 1.54
N ILE A 57 20.17 6.80 2.55
CA ILE A 57 20.43 7.54 3.79
C ILE A 57 20.47 6.54 4.93
N THR A 58 21.62 6.40 5.57
CA THR A 58 21.83 5.42 6.63
C THR A 58 22.84 5.93 7.65
N SER A 59 22.73 5.50 8.91
CA SER A 59 23.75 5.79 9.92
C SER A 59 24.91 4.80 9.77
N GLY A 60 25.99 5.26 9.14
CA GLY A 60 27.19 4.46 8.88
C GLY A 60 28.22 4.58 10.01
N GLY A 61 28.81 5.77 10.18
CA GLY A 61 29.95 5.98 11.09
C GLY A 61 29.64 5.67 12.56
N LEU A 62 28.57 6.25 13.11
CA LEU A 62 28.15 5.98 14.49
C LEU A 62 27.31 4.71 14.63
N GLY A 63 26.63 4.27 13.56
CA GLY A 63 25.78 3.08 13.61
C GLY A 63 24.57 3.23 14.55
N THR A 64 23.90 4.38 14.53
CA THR A 64 22.77 4.69 15.42
C THR A 64 21.50 3.91 15.05
N MET A 65 21.07 3.00 15.91
CA MET A 65 19.74 2.38 15.82
C MET A 65 18.64 3.42 16.14
N GLY A 66 17.48 3.34 15.48
CA GLY A 66 16.39 4.31 15.61
C GLY A 66 16.50 5.50 14.64
N PHE A 67 17.59 5.59 13.87
CA PHE A 67 17.82 6.62 12.86
C PHE A 67 16.82 6.58 11.69
N GLY A 68 16.31 5.40 11.34
CA GLY A 68 15.60 5.16 10.08
C GLY A 68 14.30 5.95 9.94
N LEU A 69 13.41 5.90 10.92
CA LEU A 69 12.12 6.62 10.84
C LEU A 69 12.26 8.16 10.87
N PRO A 70 12.98 8.78 11.80
CA PRO A 70 13.17 10.24 11.79
C PRO A 70 13.91 10.73 10.53
N SER A 71 14.91 9.99 10.04
CA SER A 71 15.56 10.34 8.76
C SER A 71 14.59 10.25 7.58
N ALA A 72 13.71 9.25 7.55
CA ALA A 72 12.68 9.11 6.51
C ALA A 72 11.72 10.30 6.48
N ILE A 73 11.33 10.80 7.66
CA ILE A 73 10.51 12.00 7.83
C ILE A 73 11.26 13.22 7.25
N GLY A 74 12.52 13.43 7.65
CA GLY A 74 13.34 14.54 7.14
C GLY A 74 13.50 14.51 5.62
N VAL A 75 13.83 13.34 5.05
CA VAL A 75 13.94 13.17 3.60
C VAL A 75 12.61 13.46 2.91
N LYS A 76 11.48 13.05 3.49
CA LYS A 76 10.15 13.33 2.94
C LYS A 76 9.84 14.82 2.90
N PHE A 77 10.20 15.58 3.95
CA PHE A 77 10.05 17.03 3.96
C PHE A 77 10.90 17.70 2.87
N ALA A 78 12.17 17.29 2.74
CA ALA A 78 13.05 17.78 1.68
C ALA A 78 12.57 17.38 0.27
N ASN A 79 11.87 16.25 0.15
CA ASN A 79 11.47 15.66 -1.14
C ASN A 79 9.97 15.30 -1.18
N LYS A 80 9.11 16.32 -1.07
CA LYS A 80 7.63 16.15 -0.93
C LYS A 80 7.02 15.16 -1.93
N ASN A 81 7.45 15.17 -3.19
CA ASN A 81 6.89 14.34 -4.28
C ASN A 81 7.53 12.95 -4.42
N LYS A 82 8.56 12.64 -3.63
CA LYS A 82 9.27 11.36 -3.73
C LYS A 82 8.67 10.32 -2.80
N LYS A 83 8.82 9.06 -3.18
CA LYS A 83 8.46 7.90 -2.36
C LYS A 83 9.66 7.54 -1.50
N ILE A 84 9.41 7.35 -0.22
CA ILE A 84 10.42 6.98 0.77
C ILE A 84 10.15 5.54 1.22
N LEU A 85 11.20 4.73 1.21
CA LEU A 85 11.25 3.39 1.76
C LEU A 85 12.09 3.42 3.03
N LEU A 86 11.53 3.01 4.15
CA LEU A 86 12.29 2.69 5.35
C LEU A 86 12.45 1.17 5.43
N ILE A 87 13.70 0.69 5.42
CA ILE A 87 14.02 -0.71 5.72
C ILE A 87 14.59 -0.75 7.15
N THR A 88 13.87 -1.37 8.06
CA THR A 88 14.20 -1.40 9.49
C THR A 88 14.13 -2.82 10.04
N GLY A 89 14.68 -3.03 11.23
CA GLY A 89 14.48 -4.20 12.06
C GLY A 89 13.71 -3.83 13.31
N GLU A 90 13.10 -4.81 13.96
CA GLU A 90 12.19 -4.63 15.07
C GLU A 90 12.84 -3.96 16.28
N GLY A 91 14.07 -4.32 16.63
CA GLY A 91 14.80 -3.72 17.75
C GLY A 91 15.12 -2.25 17.50
N SER A 92 15.48 -1.87 16.26
CA SER A 92 15.74 -0.48 15.91
C SER A 92 14.47 0.33 15.78
N PHE A 93 13.42 -0.23 15.17
CA PHE A 93 12.14 0.44 15.01
C PHE A 93 11.52 0.82 16.37
N GLN A 94 11.65 -0.06 17.37
CA GLN A 94 11.19 0.23 18.73
C GLN A 94 11.79 1.48 19.34
N MET A 95 13.02 1.85 18.98
CA MET A 95 13.71 3.00 19.59
C MET A 95 13.05 4.33 19.27
N MET A 96 12.49 4.47 18.07
CA MET A 96 11.91 5.74 17.57
C MET A 96 10.51 5.59 16.97
N MET A 97 9.77 4.52 17.30
CA MET A 97 8.42 4.27 16.77
C MET A 97 7.39 5.36 17.16
N GLN A 98 7.65 6.14 18.22
CA GLN A 98 6.84 7.29 18.60
C GLN A 98 6.74 8.36 17.50
N GLU A 99 7.70 8.40 16.57
CA GLU A 99 7.66 9.31 15.40
C GLU A 99 6.55 8.97 14.39
N LEU A 100 5.84 7.84 14.58
CA LEU A 100 4.57 7.61 13.89
C LEU A 100 3.55 8.72 14.20
N SER A 101 3.59 9.32 15.39
CA SER A 101 2.78 10.49 15.74
C SER A 101 3.09 11.69 14.83
N THR A 102 4.37 12.00 14.63
CA THR A 102 4.87 13.01 13.69
C THR A 102 4.38 12.72 12.27
N CYS A 103 4.51 11.47 11.81
CA CYS A 103 3.99 11.07 10.49
C CYS A 103 2.50 11.36 10.36
N LYS A 104 1.71 11.07 11.40
CA LYS A 104 0.26 11.30 11.41
C LYS A 104 -0.07 12.79 11.39
N GLN A 105 0.57 13.57 12.25
CA GLN A 105 0.37 15.02 12.38
C GLN A 105 0.64 15.75 11.05
N TYR A 106 1.75 15.41 10.39
CA TYR A 106 2.16 16.05 9.14
C TYR A 106 1.70 15.32 7.87
N LYS A 107 0.86 14.29 8.01
CA LYS A 107 0.32 13.48 6.90
C LYS A 107 1.43 12.93 5.98
N ILE A 108 2.51 12.46 6.60
CA ILE A 108 3.68 11.92 5.91
C ILE A 108 3.47 10.43 5.63
N ASN A 109 3.47 10.08 4.35
CA ASN A 109 3.40 8.70 3.89
C ASN A 109 4.81 8.16 3.61
N ILE A 110 5.25 7.22 4.43
CA ILE A 110 6.49 6.44 4.29
C ILE A 110 6.12 4.96 4.16
N LEU A 111 6.73 4.25 3.21
CA LEU A 111 6.61 2.79 3.15
C LEU A 111 7.62 2.19 4.13
N ILE A 112 7.14 1.59 5.22
CA ILE A 112 7.98 0.97 6.25
C ILE A 112 8.00 -0.55 6.04
N VAL A 113 9.19 -1.12 5.93
CA VAL A 113 9.44 -2.55 5.86
C VAL A 113 10.25 -2.96 7.08
N ASN A 114 9.55 -3.53 8.06
CA ASN A 114 10.15 -4.09 9.25
C ASN A 114 10.49 -5.56 9.01
N LEU A 115 11.78 -5.88 8.93
CA LEU A 115 12.30 -7.24 8.80
C LEU A 115 12.42 -7.88 10.18
N ASN A 116 11.26 -8.26 10.73
CA ASN A 116 11.14 -8.77 12.09
C ASN A 116 11.73 -10.19 12.24
N ASN A 117 12.91 -10.32 12.83
CA ASN A 117 13.54 -11.61 13.14
C ASN A 117 13.54 -11.97 14.63
N GLN A 118 12.86 -11.17 15.45
CA GLN A 118 12.72 -11.27 16.90
C GLN A 118 14.05 -11.24 17.70
N SER A 119 15.08 -10.59 17.17
CA SER A 119 16.39 -10.47 17.76
C SER A 119 17.16 -9.21 17.33
N LEU A 120 18.17 -8.83 18.10
CA LEU A 120 19.24 -7.96 17.64
C LEU A 120 20.15 -8.75 16.68
N GLY A 121 19.64 -9.04 15.48
CA GLY A 121 20.21 -10.05 14.58
C GLY A 121 21.70 -9.88 14.25
N MET A 122 22.21 -8.64 14.16
CA MET A 122 23.64 -8.41 13.94
C MET A 122 24.46 -8.85 15.15
N VAL A 123 24.05 -8.49 16.37
CA VAL A 123 24.70 -8.91 17.62
C VAL A 123 24.60 -10.43 17.78
N LYS A 124 23.42 -10.98 17.51
CA LYS A 124 23.18 -12.43 17.56
C LYS A 124 24.11 -13.17 16.60
N GLN A 125 24.28 -12.70 15.36
CA GLN A 125 25.19 -13.31 14.39
C GLN A 125 26.64 -13.35 14.90
N TRP A 126 27.13 -12.27 15.52
CA TRP A 126 28.46 -12.26 16.14
C TRP A 126 28.56 -13.24 17.31
N GLN A 127 27.50 -13.39 18.11
CA GLN A 127 27.42 -14.38 19.18
C GLN A 127 27.45 -15.84 18.67
N GLU A 128 26.78 -16.11 17.55
CA GLU A 128 26.82 -17.42 16.88
C GLU A 128 28.24 -17.74 16.40
N LEU A 129 28.86 -16.80 15.68
CA LEU A 129 30.17 -17.00 15.07
C LEU A 129 31.31 -17.12 16.09
N ASN A 130 31.30 -16.27 17.13
CA ASN A 130 32.48 -16.09 17.98
C ASN A 130 32.28 -16.55 19.43
N TYR A 131 31.04 -16.75 19.86
CA TYR A 131 30.71 -16.99 21.27
C TYR A 131 29.92 -18.28 21.48
N LYS A 132 30.11 -19.28 20.60
CA LYS A 132 29.51 -20.63 20.71
C LYS A 132 27.99 -20.59 20.92
N ASN A 133 27.30 -19.71 20.19
CA ASN A 133 25.85 -19.53 20.30
C ASN A 133 25.36 -19.08 21.70
N ARG A 134 26.22 -18.44 22.51
CA ARG A 134 25.82 -17.84 23.79
C ARG A 134 25.10 -16.52 23.55
N TYR A 135 23.78 -16.56 23.51
CA TYR A 135 22.93 -15.39 23.28
C TYR A 135 22.78 -14.54 24.55
N SER A 136 23.67 -13.58 24.75
CA SER A 136 23.55 -12.61 25.85
C SER A 136 22.70 -11.43 25.42
N HIS A 137 21.44 -11.39 25.88
CA HIS A 137 20.48 -10.27 25.72
C HIS A 137 20.29 -9.76 24.28
N SER A 138 20.55 -10.61 23.28
CA SER A 138 20.34 -10.32 21.86
C SER A 138 18.98 -10.79 21.35
N TYR A 139 18.18 -11.45 22.19
CA TYR A 139 16.79 -11.80 21.91
C TYR A 139 15.86 -10.69 22.44
N ILE A 140 14.68 -10.55 21.83
CA ILE A 140 13.70 -9.53 22.25
C ILE A 140 12.33 -10.18 22.43
N ASN A 141 12.05 -10.66 23.65
CA ASN A 141 10.75 -11.27 23.99
C ASN A 141 9.66 -10.23 24.24
N SER A 142 10.03 -8.96 24.43
CA SER A 142 9.13 -7.85 24.79
C SER A 142 8.62 -7.06 23.58
N LEU A 143 8.69 -7.62 22.37
CA LEU A 143 8.24 -6.94 21.16
C LEU A 143 6.73 -6.65 21.20
N PRO A 144 6.29 -5.40 20.89
CA PRO A 144 4.88 -5.09 20.81
C PRO A 144 4.26 -5.76 19.59
N ASN A 145 2.94 -5.88 19.62
CA ASN A 145 2.20 -6.19 18.41
C ASN A 145 2.23 -4.96 17.47
N PHE A 146 3.20 -4.93 16.54
CA PHE A 146 3.38 -3.82 15.60
C PHE A 146 2.12 -3.51 14.77
N LYS A 147 1.27 -4.51 14.48
CA LYS A 147 0.01 -4.29 13.76
C LYS A 147 -0.96 -3.47 14.61
N LYS A 148 -1.16 -3.85 15.87
CA LYS A 148 -2.01 -3.08 16.81
C LYS A 148 -1.43 -1.68 17.05
N LEU A 149 -0.11 -1.56 17.17
CA LEU A 149 0.59 -0.29 17.34
C LEU A 149 0.42 0.64 16.13
N LEU A 150 0.64 0.15 14.91
CA LEU A 150 0.42 0.97 13.70
C LEU A 150 -1.06 1.36 13.55
N ASN A 151 -1.99 0.47 13.92
CA ASN A 151 -3.42 0.77 13.90
C ASN A 151 -3.81 1.86 14.90
N SER A 152 -3.18 1.96 16.08
CA SER A 152 -3.50 3.04 17.04
C SER A 152 -3.14 4.43 16.50
N TYR A 153 -2.13 4.50 15.62
CA TYR A 153 -1.78 5.70 14.87
C TYR A 153 -2.60 5.89 13.56
N ASN A 154 -3.57 5.02 13.27
CA ASN A 154 -4.35 4.98 12.03
C ASN A 154 -3.52 4.68 10.75
N PHE A 155 -2.43 3.92 10.88
CA PHE A 155 -1.65 3.43 9.72
C PHE A 155 -2.05 2.02 9.29
N TYR A 156 -1.98 1.77 7.99
CA TYR A 156 -2.17 0.43 7.42
C TYR A 156 -0.92 -0.41 7.63
N SER A 157 -1.12 -1.63 8.11
CA SER A 157 -0.04 -2.59 8.33
C SER A 157 -0.45 -3.99 7.92
N PHE A 158 0.54 -4.74 7.43
CA PHE A 158 0.39 -6.12 7.01
C PHE A 158 1.59 -6.93 7.49
N SER A 159 1.37 -8.19 7.82
CA SER A 159 2.41 -9.12 8.29
C SER A 159 2.42 -10.37 7.41
N PHE A 160 3.61 -10.85 7.04
CA PHE A 160 3.76 -12.06 6.23
C PHE A 160 4.87 -12.93 6.79
N TYR A 161 4.56 -14.22 6.91
CA TYR A 161 5.55 -15.25 7.20
C TYR A 161 6.00 -15.96 5.92
N LYS A 162 5.09 -16.08 4.95
CA LYS A 162 5.32 -16.73 3.65
C LYS A 162 5.40 -15.68 2.55
N ILE A 163 6.45 -15.72 1.75
CA ILE A 163 6.68 -14.75 0.67
C ILE A 163 5.57 -14.81 -0.40
N ARG A 164 4.90 -15.95 -0.59
CA ARG A 164 3.71 -16.05 -1.47
C ARG A 164 2.60 -15.08 -1.07
N ASN A 165 2.39 -14.85 0.22
CA ASN A 165 1.35 -13.92 0.70
C ASN A 165 1.76 -12.47 0.45
N PHE A 166 3.05 -12.16 0.60
CA PHE A 166 3.61 -10.88 0.19
C PHE A 166 3.39 -10.67 -1.32
N PHE A 167 3.71 -11.65 -2.17
CA PHE A 167 3.43 -11.56 -3.62
C PHE A 167 1.96 -11.38 -3.95
N LYS A 168 1.04 -12.07 -3.25
CA LYS A 168 -0.40 -11.92 -3.50
C LYS A 168 -0.86 -10.48 -3.31
N LEU A 169 -0.31 -9.71 -2.37
CA LEU A 169 -0.65 -8.30 -2.23
C LEU A 169 -0.27 -7.47 -3.47
N PHE A 170 0.88 -7.75 -4.07
CA PHE A 170 1.35 -6.99 -5.24
C PHE A 170 0.81 -7.52 -6.56
N LYS A 171 0.44 -8.80 -6.62
CA LYS A 171 -0.21 -9.42 -7.78
C LYS A 171 -1.68 -9.00 -7.86
N ASN A 172 -2.35 -8.88 -6.72
CA ASN A 172 -3.69 -8.28 -6.63
C ASN A 172 -3.54 -6.76 -6.62
N LYS A 173 -3.45 -6.16 -7.81
CA LYS A 173 -3.31 -4.71 -8.06
C LYS A 173 -4.30 -3.84 -7.24
N TYR A 174 -5.42 -4.41 -6.80
CA TYR A 174 -6.34 -3.83 -5.83
C TYR A 174 -5.66 -3.24 -4.58
N ASN A 175 -4.64 -3.89 -4.02
CA ASN A 175 -3.98 -3.38 -2.81
C ASN A 175 -3.09 -2.15 -3.06
N PHE A 176 -2.61 -1.97 -4.28
CA PHE A 176 -1.83 -0.80 -4.65
C PHE A 176 -2.71 0.45 -4.82
N LEU A 177 -3.97 0.28 -5.23
CA LEU A 177 -4.96 1.35 -5.25
C LEU A 177 -5.30 1.82 -3.83
N PHE A 178 -5.44 0.90 -2.87
CA PHE A 178 -5.67 1.26 -1.46
C PHE A 178 -4.54 2.12 -0.88
N LEU A 179 -3.29 1.95 -1.33
CA LEU A 179 -2.15 2.79 -0.91
C LEU A 179 -2.14 4.19 -1.54
N LYS A 180 -2.96 4.44 -2.57
CA LYS A 180 -3.09 5.75 -3.22
C LYS A 180 -4.32 6.54 -2.78
N MET A 181 -5.23 5.92 -2.03
CA MET A 181 -6.47 6.56 -1.57
C MET A 181 -6.16 7.63 -0.51
N ASN A 182 -6.85 8.76 -0.62
CA ASN A 182 -6.78 9.87 0.33
C ASN A 182 -8.21 10.35 0.65
N LYS A 183 -8.34 11.30 1.57
CA LYS A 183 -9.64 11.86 1.97
C LYS A 183 -10.45 12.50 0.83
N ASN A 184 -9.84 12.73 -0.33
CA ASN A 184 -10.49 13.32 -1.50
C ASN A 184 -10.92 12.25 -2.54
N SER A 185 -10.77 10.97 -2.19
CA SER A 185 -11.17 9.86 -3.05
C SER A 185 -12.68 9.65 -2.99
N ILE A 186 -13.29 9.19 -4.09
CA ILE A 186 -14.70 8.79 -4.17
C ILE A 186 -14.75 7.41 -4.81
N PHE A 187 -15.53 6.49 -4.25
CA PHE A 187 -15.81 5.20 -4.86
C PHE A 187 -17.04 5.25 -5.74
N LEU A 188 -16.95 4.58 -6.88
CA LEU A 188 -18.01 4.43 -7.86
C LEU A 188 -18.17 2.93 -8.11
N ASP A 189 -19.28 2.35 -7.68
CA ASP A 189 -19.55 0.93 -7.84
C ASP A 189 -20.66 0.69 -8.88
N PHE A 190 -20.34 -0.07 -9.91
CA PHE A 190 -21.27 -0.56 -10.94
C PHE A 190 -21.06 -2.07 -11.14
N SER A 191 -20.61 -2.77 -10.09
CA SER A 191 -20.29 -4.19 -10.14
C SER A 191 -21.54 -5.04 -9.95
N ASN A 192 -21.45 -6.10 -9.13
CA ASN A 192 -22.56 -6.98 -8.80
C ASN A 192 -22.82 -6.99 -7.28
N TYR A 193 -23.97 -7.53 -6.89
CA TYR A 193 -24.40 -7.60 -5.48
C TYR A 193 -23.44 -8.41 -4.59
N ILE A 194 -22.56 -9.23 -5.16
CA ILE A 194 -21.56 -10.00 -4.41
C ILE A 194 -20.41 -9.08 -3.98
N ILE A 195 -19.98 -8.17 -4.84
CA ILE A 195 -18.80 -7.32 -4.62
C ILE A 195 -19.14 -6.10 -3.76
N ILE A 196 -20.36 -5.56 -3.85
CA ILE A 196 -20.78 -4.34 -3.14
C ILE A 196 -20.55 -4.40 -1.62
N LYS A 197 -20.76 -5.56 -0.96
CA LYS A 197 -20.51 -5.71 0.50
C LYS A 197 -19.05 -5.42 0.86
N LYS A 198 -18.13 -5.84 0.00
CA LYS A 198 -16.69 -5.59 0.17
C LYS A 198 -16.35 -4.12 -0.07
N ILE A 199 -16.97 -3.48 -1.06
CA ILE A 199 -16.79 -2.06 -1.35
C ILE A 199 -17.35 -1.21 -0.20
N LEU A 200 -18.52 -1.53 0.33
CA LEU A 200 -19.13 -0.88 1.48
C LEU A 200 -18.25 -0.93 2.73
N PHE A 201 -17.72 -2.12 3.06
CA PHE A 201 -16.78 -2.29 4.16
C PHE A 201 -15.53 -1.40 4.00
N LEU A 202 -14.99 -1.33 2.78
CA LEU A 202 -13.85 -0.48 2.49
C LEU A 202 -14.23 1.00 2.62
N SER A 203 -15.32 1.43 2.00
CA SER A 203 -15.77 2.82 2.05
C SER A 203 -15.92 3.31 3.48
N GLN A 204 -16.55 2.50 4.34
CA GLN A 204 -16.71 2.77 5.76
C GLN A 204 -15.35 2.84 6.48
N LYS A 205 -14.49 1.85 6.25
CA LYS A 205 -13.17 1.77 6.90
C LYS A 205 -12.26 2.95 6.56
N PHE A 206 -12.35 3.45 5.32
CA PHE A 206 -11.50 4.52 4.81
C PHE A 206 -12.17 5.90 4.86
N LEU A 207 -13.42 5.99 5.34
CA LEU A 207 -14.25 7.20 5.31
C LEU A 207 -14.32 7.86 3.92
N ILE A 208 -14.44 7.02 2.90
CA ILE A 208 -14.52 7.44 1.49
C ILE A 208 -16.00 7.50 1.09
N PRO A 209 -16.48 8.58 0.46
CA PRO A 209 -17.81 8.63 -0.14
C PRO A 209 -18.00 7.58 -1.23
N LEU A 210 -19.22 7.03 -1.35
CA LEU A 210 -19.54 5.96 -2.29
C LEU A 210 -20.78 6.29 -3.14
N ILE A 211 -20.69 6.06 -4.44
CA ILE A 211 -21.82 6.04 -5.35
C ILE A 211 -22.07 4.59 -5.78
N ILE A 212 -23.28 4.10 -5.57
CA ILE A 212 -23.71 2.74 -5.86
C ILE A 212 -24.67 2.76 -7.05
N GLY A 213 -24.22 2.26 -8.19
CA GLY A 213 -25.00 1.98 -9.39
C GLY A 213 -25.37 0.50 -9.56
N THR A 214 -24.91 -0.37 -8.65
CA THR A 214 -25.16 -1.82 -8.65
C THR A 214 -26.64 -2.12 -8.40
N THR A 215 -27.23 -2.97 -9.24
CA THR A 215 -28.64 -3.40 -9.15
C THR A 215 -28.78 -4.78 -8.51
N GLY A 216 -30.01 -5.19 -8.16
CA GLY A 216 -30.29 -6.51 -7.57
C GLY A 216 -29.81 -6.69 -6.13
N LEU A 217 -29.85 -5.62 -5.33
CA LEU A 217 -29.43 -5.65 -3.93
C LEU A 217 -30.51 -6.30 -3.05
N ASP A 218 -30.10 -7.25 -2.20
CA ASP A 218 -30.96 -7.86 -1.18
C ASP A 218 -31.26 -6.88 -0.02
N SER A 219 -32.32 -7.18 0.75
CA SER A 219 -32.74 -6.36 1.89
C SER A 219 -31.63 -6.21 2.95
N LEU A 220 -30.82 -7.26 3.14
CA LEU A 220 -29.66 -7.24 4.02
C LEU A 220 -28.60 -6.22 3.58
N THR A 221 -28.31 -6.14 2.27
CA THR A 221 -27.35 -5.18 1.73
C THR A 221 -27.89 -3.76 1.81
N LEU A 222 -29.19 -3.55 1.55
CA LEU A 222 -29.83 -2.24 1.70
C LEU A 222 -29.76 -1.73 3.15
N ASN A 223 -30.02 -2.60 4.13
CA ASN A 223 -29.88 -2.26 5.55
C ASN A 223 -28.42 -1.90 5.91
N LEU A 224 -27.45 -2.63 5.35
CA LEU A 224 -26.04 -2.36 5.55
C LEU A 224 -25.63 -1.02 4.91
N ILE A 225 -26.14 -0.70 3.72
CA ILE A 225 -25.96 0.60 3.07
C ILE A 225 -26.50 1.71 3.96
N PHE A 226 -27.73 1.57 4.47
CA PHE A 226 -28.36 2.56 5.36
C PHE A 226 -27.58 2.74 6.67
N TYR A 227 -27.04 1.67 7.24
CA TYR A 227 -26.22 1.76 8.44
C TYR A 227 -24.90 2.52 8.17
N ILE A 228 -24.27 2.25 7.03
CA ILE A 228 -22.99 2.88 6.67
C ILE A 228 -23.19 4.33 6.23
N SER A 229 -24.32 4.68 5.60
CA SER A 229 -24.61 6.05 5.15
C SER A 229 -24.68 7.06 6.30
N LYS A 230 -24.96 6.59 7.53
CA LYS A 230 -24.86 7.41 8.75
C LYS A 230 -23.43 7.90 9.05
N LYS A 231 -22.41 7.26 8.49
CA LYS A 231 -20.98 7.56 8.74
C LYS A 231 -20.26 8.15 7.52
N ILE A 232 -20.70 7.79 6.31
CA ILE A 232 -20.11 8.28 5.06
C ILE A 232 -21.20 8.69 4.07
N PRO A 233 -20.98 9.70 3.22
CA PRO A 233 -21.93 10.00 2.15
C PRO A 233 -22.05 8.82 1.19
N ILE A 234 -23.28 8.32 1.01
CA ILE A 234 -23.60 7.30 0.01
C ILE A 234 -24.70 7.83 -0.91
N LEU A 235 -24.45 7.79 -2.22
CA LEU A 235 -25.47 8.02 -3.24
C LEU A 235 -25.84 6.67 -3.85
N LEU A 236 -27.13 6.36 -3.88
CA LEU A 236 -27.62 5.11 -4.47
C LEU A 236 -28.47 5.40 -5.71
N SER A 237 -28.12 4.78 -6.84
CA SER A 237 -28.74 5.00 -8.15
C SER A 237 -29.04 3.65 -8.81
N TYR A 238 -30.28 3.17 -8.67
CA TYR A 238 -30.71 1.82 -9.09
C TYR A 238 -30.71 1.56 -10.61
N ASN A 239 -30.36 2.53 -11.45
CA ASN A 239 -30.41 2.39 -12.89
C ASN A 239 -29.03 2.68 -13.47
N MET A 240 -28.37 1.68 -14.05
CA MET A 240 -27.03 1.77 -14.62
C MET A 240 -26.93 2.86 -15.71
N SER A 241 -28.00 3.07 -16.49
CA SER A 241 -28.09 4.13 -17.50
C SER A 241 -28.17 5.52 -16.85
N ILE A 242 -28.94 5.65 -15.77
CA ILE A 242 -29.00 6.87 -14.96
C ILE A 242 -27.67 7.10 -14.25
N GLY A 243 -27.03 6.07 -13.71
CA GLY A 243 -25.74 6.16 -13.02
C GLY A 243 -24.59 6.53 -13.96
N LEU A 244 -24.59 6.06 -15.21
CA LEU A 244 -23.66 6.50 -16.25
C LEU A 244 -23.92 7.95 -16.68
N ASN A 245 -25.18 8.36 -16.76
CA ASN A 245 -25.55 9.76 -17.06
C ASN A 245 -25.23 10.70 -15.91
N ILE A 246 -25.48 10.30 -14.66
CA ILE A 246 -25.06 10.99 -13.45
C ILE A 246 -23.54 11.06 -13.41
N LEU A 247 -22.82 9.98 -13.73
CA LEU A 247 -21.37 10.02 -13.87
C LEU A 247 -20.92 11.02 -14.92
N ASN A 248 -21.55 11.02 -16.10
CA ASN A 248 -21.25 11.99 -17.15
C ASN A 248 -21.50 13.42 -16.67
N LEU A 249 -22.63 13.69 -16.02
CA LEU A 249 -22.97 15.01 -15.47
C LEU A 249 -22.04 15.43 -14.34
N ILE A 250 -21.68 14.52 -13.44
CA ILE A 250 -20.67 14.71 -12.40
C ILE A 250 -19.32 15.02 -13.04
N PHE A 251 -18.88 14.28 -14.04
CA PHE A 251 -17.62 14.57 -14.71
C PHE A 251 -17.63 15.91 -15.44
N ILE A 252 -18.73 16.27 -16.11
CA ILE A 252 -18.89 17.54 -16.81
C ILE A 252 -18.95 18.72 -15.82
N ASN A 253 -19.76 18.62 -14.77
CA ASN A 253 -19.99 19.69 -13.80
C ASN A 253 -18.81 19.85 -12.84
N ILE A 254 -18.23 18.74 -12.36
CA ILE A 254 -17.02 18.80 -11.53
C ILE A 254 -15.82 19.25 -12.38
N ASN A 255 -15.83 19.16 -13.71
CA ASN A 255 -14.76 19.72 -14.55
C ASN A 255 -14.56 21.24 -14.36
N PHE A 256 -15.65 21.97 -14.08
CA PHE A 256 -15.58 23.40 -13.75
C PHE A 256 -14.76 23.63 -12.47
N TYR A 257 -14.86 22.72 -11.51
CA TYR A 257 -14.15 22.75 -10.23
C TYR A 257 -12.77 22.07 -10.26
N LEU A 258 -12.59 21.03 -11.09
CA LEU A 258 -11.40 20.17 -11.10
C LEU A 258 -10.31 20.59 -12.07
N LYS A 259 -10.55 21.53 -13.01
CA LYS A 259 -9.47 22.19 -13.77
C LYS A 259 -8.43 22.83 -12.83
N ILE A 260 -8.84 23.21 -11.62
CA ILE A 260 -8.00 23.82 -10.58
C ILE A 260 -7.15 22.76 -9.84
N TYR A 261 -7.60 21.51 -9.76
CA TYR A 261 -6.97 20.48 -8.93
C TYR A 261 -6.47 19.32 -9.80
N ASN A 262 -5.18 19.26 -10.07
CA ASN A 262 -4.48 18.24 -10.88
C ASN A 262 -4.73 16.79 -10.37
N PHE A 263 -5.87 16.17 -10.71
CA PHE A 263 -6.32 14.87 -10.19
C PHE A 263 -5.83 13.68 -11.03
N GLN A 264 -5.82 12.47 -10.46
CA GLN A 264 -5.48 11.22 -11.16
C GLN A 264 -6.71 10.31 -11.18
N SER A 265 -7.14 9.85 -12.37
CA SER A 265 -8.31 8.99 -12.53
C SER A 265 -7.92 7.55 -12.88
N PHE A 266 -8.58 6.61 -12.22
CA PHE A 266 -8.39 5.18 -12.39
C PHE A 266 -9.74 4.53 -12.68
N ILE A 267 -9.83 3.79 -13.79
CA ILE A 267 -11.01 2.98 -14.11
C ILE A 267 -10.59 1.53 -13.98
N ILE A 268 -11.32 0.77 -13.17
CA ILE A 268 -11.05 -0.65 -12.92
C ILE A 268 -12.27 -1.42 -13.38
N ASP A 269 -12.05 -2.29 -14.35
CA ASP A 269 -13.08 -3.15 -14.91
C ASP A 269 -12.84 -4.57 -14.42
N ILE A 270 -13.78 -5.13 -13.66
CA ILE A 270 -13.66 -6.44 -13.00
C ILE A 270 -14.57 -7.43 -13.72
N HIS A 271 -14.01 -8.49 -14.30
CA HIS A 271 -14.78 -9.53 -15.01
C HIS A 271 -14.37 -10.93 -14.59
N HIS A 272 -15.30 -11.88 -14.73
CA HIS A 272 -15.03 -13.31 -14.60
C HIS A 272 -14.32 -13.87 -15.85
N ASP A 273 -13.58 -14.97 -15.69
CA ASP A 273 -12.69 -15.57 -16.72
C ASP A 273 -13.38 -15.95 -18.04
N GLN A 274 -14.71 -15.95 -18.11
CA GLN A 274 -15.50 -16.35 -19.28
C GLN A 274 -15.89 -15.17 -20.21
N LYS A 275 -15.52 -13.92 -19.88
CA LYS A 275 -15.93 -12.75 -20.66
C LYS A 275 -14.92 -12.43 -21.76
N ILE A 276 -15.36 -12.53 -23.02
CA ILE A 276 -14.55 -12.34 -24.24
C ILE A 276 -14.18 -10.85 -24.42
N ASP A 277 -15.07 -9.93 -24.06
CA ASP A 277 -14.87 -8.49 -24.24
C ASP A 277 -14.33 -7.84 -22.96
N SER A 278 -13.01 -7.75 -22.89
CA SER A 278 -12.26 -7.20 -21.76
C SER A 278 -11.18 -6.25 -22.27
N PRO A 279 -11.26 -4.93 -22.00
CA PRO A 279 -12.24 -4.22 -21.16
C PRO A 279 -13.64 -4.14 -21.80
N SER A 280 -14.68 -4.00 -20.99
CA SER A 280 -16.06 -3.81 -21.44
C SER A 280 -16.24 -2.52 -22.26
N GLY A 281 -17.20 -2.52 -23.19
CA GLY A 281 -17.54 -1.31 -23.95
C GLY A 281 -17.83 -0.10 -23.05
N THR A 282 -18.49 -0.32 -21.92
CA THR A 282 -18.77 0.72 -20.91
C THR A 282 -17.49 1.32 -20.33
N SER A 283 -16.49 0.51 -19.99
CA SER A 283 -15.24 1.00 -19.42
C SER A 283 -14.36 1.72 -20.45
N LEU A 284 -14.41 1.28 -21.72
CA LEU A 284 -13.79 1.97 -22.85
C LEU A 284 -14.42 3.35 -23.11
N ILE A 285 -15.75 3.44 -23.10
CA ILE A 285 -16.49 4.70 -23.28
C ILE A 285 -16.20 5.68 -22.13
N LEU A 286 -16.17 5.19 -20.89
CA LEU A 286 -15.78 5.99 -19.73
C LEU A 286 -14.33 6.48 -19.86
N PHE A 287 -13.41 5.60 -20.27
CA PHE A 287 -12.00 5.94 -20.40
C PHE A 287 -11.74 6.97 -21.49
N SER A 288 -12.33 6.82 -22.68
CA SER A 288 -12.16 7.76 -23.79
C SER A 288 -12.63 9.16 -23.40
N LYS A 289 -13.79 9.26 -22.75
CA LYS A 289 -14.31 10.53 -22.23
C LYS A 289 -13.39 11.13 -21.17
N ILE A 290 -12.95 10.36 -20.17
CA ILE A 290 -12.05 10.87 -19.11
C ILE A 290 -10.69 11.30 -19.66
N LYS A 291 -10.14 10.55 -20.64
CA LYS A 291 -8.85 10.85 -21.28
C LYS A 291 -8.87 12.17 -22.06
N ASN A 292 -10.01 12.54 -22.65
CA ASN A 292 -10.16 13.83 -23.33
C ASN A 292 -9.98 15.02 -22.37
N PHE A 293 -10.28 14.86 -21.08
CA PHE A 293 -10.20 15.93 -20.09
C PHE A 293 -8.99 15.84 -19.15
N ASN A 294 -8.45 14.64 -18.93
CA ASN A 294 -7.29 14.44 -18.05
C ASN A 294 -6.30 13.45 -18.66
N LYS A 295 -5.12 13.96 -19.05
CA LYS A 295 -4.01 13.17 -19.62
C LYS A 295 -3.42 12.14 -18.64
N LYS A 296 -3.71 12.22 -17.34
CA LYS A 296 -3.28 11.26 -16.30
C LYS A 296 -4.34 10.20 -15.97
N SER A 297 -5.16 9.82 -16.94
CA SER A 297 -6.14 8.74 -16.79
C SER A 297 -5.54 7.38 -17.11
N SER A 298 -6.02 6.32 -16.46
CA SER A 298 -5.61 4.95 -16.75
C SER A 298 -6.77 3.96 -16.59
N LEU A 299 -6.95 3.10 -17.58
CA LEU A 299 -7.93 2.01 -17.59
C LEU A 299 -7.22 0.68 -17.29
N PHE A 300 -7.79 -0.10 -16.39
CA PHE A 300 -7.31 -1.43 -16.04
C PHE A 300 -8.45 -2.43 -16.16
N SER A 301 -8.22 -3.49 -16.93
CA SER A 301 -9.04 -4.69 -16.85
C SER A 301 -8.41 -5.69 -15.88
N VAL A 302 -9.23 -6.30 -15.02
CA VAL A 302 -8.80 -7.24 -13.99
C VAL A 302 -9.74 -8.44 -13.97
N LEU A 303 -9.15 -9.64 -14.00
CA LEU A 303 -9.87 -10.90 -13.79
C LEU A 303 -10.18 -11.06 -12.30
N SER A 304 -11.43 -11.42 -11.99
CA SER A 304 -11.92 -11.67 -10.63
C SER A 304 -11.33 -12.94 -10.02
#